data_AF-A0A502HZ59-F1
#
_entry.id   AF-A0A502HZ59-F1
#
_cell.length_a   1.000
_cell.length_b   1.000
_cell.length_c   1.000
_cell.angle_alpha   90.00
_cell.angle_beta   90.00
_cell.angle_gamma   90.00
#
_symmetry.space_group_name_H-M   'P 1'
#
loop_
_entity.id
_entity.type
_entity.pdbx_description
1 polymer ?
#
loop_
_entity_poly.entity_id
_entity_poly.type
_entity_poly.pdbx_seq_one_letter_code
_entity_poly.pdbx_strand_id
1 'polypeptide(L)'
;MMDVDGSDNCVYEALDYPDAGEMRAKSEYVMKIGILLETGQLNRTEAAEKLGLSEEELNEMLRGKFRDFTVAKILEYLNLLLDARS
;
A
#
# COMPACT_ATOMS: atom_id res chain seq x y z
N MET A 1 -19.13 19.07 30.28
CA MET A 1 -17.98 19.55 29.50
C MET A 1 -17.35 18.28 28.96
N MET A 2 -17.52 18.01 27.67
CA MET A 2 -16.94 16.82 27.04
C MET A 2 -15.60 17.26 26.48
N ASP A 3 -14.54 16.86 27.18
CA ASP A 3 -13.15 17.03 26.79
C ASP A 3 -12.90 16.26 25.50
N VAL A 4 -12.41 17.00 24.50
CA VAL A 4 -11.84 16.45 23.27
C VAL A 4 -10.49 15.85 23.66
N ASP A 5 -10.47 14.55 23.96
CA ASP A 5 -9.22 13.80 24.05
C ASP A 5 -8.80 13.39 22.64
N GLY A 6 -7.84 14.17 22.12
CA GLY A 6 -7.06 13.80 20.95
C GLY A 6 -6.20 12.59 21.30
N SER A 7 -6.76 11.42 21.07
CA SER A 7 -5.98 10.23 20.79
C SER A 7 -6.24 9.92 19.34
N ASP A 8 -5.20 10.04 18.51
CA ASP A 8 -5.03 9.36 17.23
C ASP A 8 -5.23 7.87 17.48
N ASN A 9 -6.50 7.49 17.68
CA ASN A 9 -6.94 6.14 17.90
C ASN A 9 -6.63 5.44 16.59
N CYS A 10 -5.46 4.81 16.53
CA CYS A 10 -5.16 3.73 15.63
C CYS A 10 -6.39 2.83 15.61
N VAL A 11 -7.25 3.02 14.60
CA VAL A 11 -8.50 2.27 14.38
C VAL A 11 -8.20 0.77 14.11
N TYR A 12 -6.95 0.36 14.27
CA TYR A 12 -6.40 -0.94 13.92
C TYR A 12 -5.92 -1.77 15.13
N GLU A 13 -5.96 -1.24 16.37
CA GLU A 13 -5.43 -1.97 17.55
C GLU A 13 -6.49 -2.68 18.41
N ALA A 14 -7.79 -2.47 18.19
CA ALA A 14 -8.85 -3.05 19.02
C ALA A 14 -9.49 -4.33 18.44
N LEU A 15 -8.90 -4.93 17.41
CA LEU A 15 -9.47 -6.11 16.76
C LEU A 15 -8.40 -7.20 16.71
N ASP A 16 -8.54 -8.19 17.59
CA ASP A 16 -7.85 -9.50 17.63
C ASP A 16 -8.22 -10.36 16.39
N TYR A 17 -8.22 -9.73 15.23
CA TYR A 17 -8.47 -10.38 13.95
C TYR A 17 -7.11 -10.69 13.32
N PRO A 18 -6.88 -11.92 12.82
CA PRO A 18 -5.68 -12.24 12.04
C PRO A 18 -5.48 -11.29 10.83
N ASP A 19 -6.53 -10.57 10.42
CA ASP A 19 -6.53 -9.49 9.43
C ASP A 19 -5.75 -8.22 9.82
N ALA A 20 -5.56 -7.90 11.10
CA ALA A 20 -4.92 -6.63 11.50
C ALA A 20 -3.44 -6.59 11.09
N GLY A 21 -2.72 -7.71 11.29
CA GLY A 21 -1.35 -7.88 10.82
C GLY A 21 -1.27 -7.91 9.30
N GLU A 22 -2.24 -8.55 8.65
CA GLU A 22 -2.30 -8.65 7.20
C GLU A 22 -2.53 -7.26 6.56
N MET A 23 -3.50 -6.50 7.05
CA MET A 23 -3.85 -5.18 6.54
C MET A 23 -2.73 -4.14 6.77
N ARG A 24 -2.00 -4.25 7.89
CA ARG A 24 -0.78 -3.46 8.15
C ARG A 24 0.32 -3.80 7.16
N ALA A 25 0.57 -5.09 6.90
CA ALA A 25 1.56 -5.52 5.93
C ALA A 25 1.23 -5.01 4.52
N LYS A 26 -0.03 -5.16 4.06
CA LYS A 26 -0.51 -4.59 2.78
C LYS A 26 -0.22 -3.10 2.68
N SER A 27 -0.62 -2.35 3.70
CA SER A 27 -0.44 -0.88 3.74
C SER A 27 1.03 -0.49 3.66
N GLU A 28 1.91 -1.21 4.36
CA GLU A 28 3.34 -0.92 4.35
C GLU A 28 3.96 -1.16 2.95
N TYR A 29 3.55 -2.23 2.27
CA TYR A 29 4.02 -2.50 0.91
C TYR A 29 3.51 -1.48 -0.10
N VAL A 30 2.22 -1.13 -0.05
CA VAL A 30 1.64 -0.08 -0.90
C VAL A 30 2.31 1.27 -0.65
N MET A 31 2.59 1.61 0.61
CA MET A 31 3.32 2.82 0.97
C MET A 31 4.72 2.84 0.35
N LYS A 32 5.47 1.73 0.38
CA LYS A 32 6.79 1.64 -0.27
C LYS A 32 6.70 1.87 -1.78
N ILE A 33 5.67 1.31 -2.44
CA ILE A 33 5.40 1.56 -3.87
C ILE A 33 5.15 3.05 -4.10
N GLY A 34 4.31 3.69 -3.26
CA GLY A 34 4.04 5.12 -3.32
C GLY A 34 5.30 5.99 -3.16
N ILE A 35 6.18 5.63 -2.23
CA ILE A 35 7.46 6.33 -2.02
C ILE A 35 8.37 6.19 -3.24
N LEU A 36 8.46 5.02 -3.86
CA LEU A 36 9.25 4.83 -5.10
C LEU A 36 8.75 5.72 -6.25
N LEU A 37 7.44 5.95 -6.30
CA LEU A 37 6.79 6.84 -7.27
C LEU A 37 7.01 8.32 -6.95
N GLU A 38 6.93 8.72 -5.67
CA GLU A 38 7.14 10.11 -5.24
C GLU A 38 8.61 10.52 -5.29
N THR A 39 9.53 9.61 -4.98
CA THR A 39 10.98 9.86 -5.05
C THR A 39 11.48 10.01 -6.49
N GLY A 40 10.61 9.85 -7.49
CA GLY A 40 10.95 9.95 -8.91
C GLY A 40 11.86 8.81 -9.37
N GLN A 41 12.00 7.74 -8.57
CA GLN A 41 12.77 6.56 -8.94
C GLN A 41 12.04 5.71 -9.99
N LEU A 42 10.71 5.82 -10.04
CA LEU A 42 9.87 5.09 -10.98
C LEU A 42 8.70 5.97 -11.43
N ASN A 43 8.41 6.00 -12.73
CA ASN A 43 7.20 6.68 -13.21
C ASN A 43 5.95 5.85 -12.91
N ARG A 44 4.83 6.53 -12.69
CA ARG A 44 3.52 5.88 -12.48
C ARG A 44 3.14 4.96 -13.64
N THR A 45 3.45 5.38 -14.86
CA THR A 45 3.23 4.58 -16.07
C THR A 45 4.09 3.33 -16.08
N GLU A 46 5.39 3.45 -15.83
CA GLU A 46 6.32 2.31 -15.80
C GLU A 46 5.98 1.31 -14.69
N ALA A 47 5.55 1.82 -13.53
CA ALA A 47 5.06 1.01 -12.44
C ALA A 47 3.79 0.26 -12.85
N ALA A 48 2.80 0.96 -13.40
CA ALA A 48 1.55 0.37 -13.85
C ALA A 48 1.80 -0.73 -14.90
N GLU A 49 2.64 -0.46 -15.90
CA GLU A 49 3.04 -1.42 -16.92
C GLU A 49 3.75 -2.65 -16.33
N LYS A 50 4.70 -2.47 -15.41
CA LYS A 50 5.39 -3.59 -14.72
C LYS A 50 4.44 -4.44 -13.88
N LEU A 51 3.46 -3.80 -13.28
CA LEU A 51 2.46 -4.45 -12.43
C LEU A 51 1.34 -5.10 -13.27
N GLY A 52 1.28 -4.82 -14.58
CA GLY A 52 0.18 -5.24 -15.44
C GLY A 52 -1.15 -4.55 -15.11
N LEU A 53 -1.07 -3.38 -14.48
CA LEU A 53 -2.20 -2.57 -14.04
C LEU A 53 -2.30 -1.30 -14.90
N SER A 54 -3.46 -0.65 -14.88
CA SER A 54 -3.61 0.71 -15.41
C SER A 54 -3.12 1.74 -14.39
N GLU A 55 -2.75 2.95 -14.83
CA GLU A 55 -2.37 4.03 -13.91
C GLU A 55 -3.50 4.37 -12.92
N GLU A 56 -4.76 4.27 -13.34
CA GLU A 56 -5.92 4.42 -12.45
C GLU A 56 -5.97 3.34 -11.37
N GLU A 57 -5.81 2.06 -11.74
CA GLU A 57 -5.78 0.93 -10.80
C GLU A 57 -4.64 1.09 -9.78
N LEU A 58 -3.46 1.52 -10.24
CA LEU A 58 -2.33 1.83 -9.37
C LEU A 58 -2.66 2.97 -8.39
N ASN A 59 -3.30 4.04 -8.86
CA ASN A 59 -3.67 5.17 -8.01
C ASN A 59 -4.74 4.76 -6.99
N GLU A 60 -5.71 3.95 -7.37
CA GLU A 60 -6.73 3.42 -6.48
C GLU A 60 -6.12 2.49 -5.42
N MET A 61 -5.14 1.66 -5.79
CA MET A 61 -4.34 0.89 -4.82
C MET A 61 -3.65 1.82 -3.82
N LEU A 62 -2.94 2.85 -4.29
CA LEU A 62 -2.25 3.83 -3.43
C LEU A 62 -3.21 4.61 -2.51
N ARG A 63 -4.46 4.80 -2.94
CA ARG A 63 -5.53 5.43 -2.16
C ARG A 63 -6.16 4.52 -1.11
N GLY A 64 -5.73 3.27 -1.00
CA GLY A 64 -6.24 2.34 0.00
C GLY A 64 -7.20 1.29 -0.54
N LYS A 65 -7.47 1.25 -1.86
CA LYS A 65 -8.27 0.18 -2.49
C LYS A 65 -7.42 -1.06 -2.80
N PHE A 66 -6.66 -1.52 -1.81
CA PHE A 66 -5.85 -2.74 -1.91
C PHE A 66 -6.49 -3.94 -1.19
N ARG A 67 -7.75 -3.82 -0.75
CA ARG A 67 -8.48 -4.86 -0.01
C ARG A 67 -8.71 -6.12 -0.85
N ASP A 68 -8.94 -5.96 -2.15
CA ASP A 68 -9.12 -7.07 -3.10
C ASP A 68 -7.81 -7.79 -3.43
N PHE A 69 -6.67 -7.25 -3.01
CA PHE A 69 -5.36 -7.85 -3.21
C PHE A 69 -4.90 -8.61 -1.96
N THR A 70 -4.26 -9.75 -2.17
CA THR A 70 -3.61 -10.51 -1.09
C THR A 70 -2.24 -9.91 -0.77
N VAL A 71 -1.74 -10.10 0.46
CA VAL A 71 -0.40 -9.63 0.85
C VAL A 71 0.67 -10.11 -0.12
N ALA A 72 0.64 -11.38 -0.49
CA ALA A 72 1.60 -11.96 -1.43
C ALA A 72 1.59 -11.24 -2.79
N LYS A 73 0.41 -10.84 -3.28
CA LYS A 73 0.27 -10.10 -4.55
C LYS A 73 0.91 -8.71 -4.46
N ILE A 74 0.69 -7.98 -3.36
CA ILE A 74 1.29 -6.66 -3.16
C ILE A 74 2.81 -6.76 -2.93
N LEU A 75 3.26 -7.81 -2.26
CA LEU A 75 4.69 -8.10 -2.10
C LEU A 75 5.35 -8.41 -3.46
N GLU A 76 4.71 -9.22 -4.29
CA GLU A 76 5.16 -9.55 -5.65
C GLU A 76 5.30 -8.27 -6.49
N TYR A 77 4.30 -7.39 -6.41
CA TYR A 77 4.33 -6.06 -7.01
C TYR A 77 5.52 -5.22 -6.54
N LEU A 78 5.74 -5.11 -5.24
CA LEU A 78 6.91 -4.41 -4.70
C LEU A 78 8.22 -5.04 -5.20
N ASN A 79 8.31 -6.37 -5.23
CA ASN A 79 9.50 -7.07 -5.69
C ASN A 79 9.76 -6.82 -7.19
N LEU A 80 8.74 -6.82 -8.03
CA LEU A 80 8.84 -6.49 -9.47
C LEU A 80 9.39 -5.08 -9.71
N LEU A 81 9.01 -4.12 -8.86
CA LEU A 81 9.52 -2.76 -8.94
C LEU A 81 10.97 -2.64 -8.45
N LEU A 82 11.36 -3.43 -7.43
CA LEU A 82 12.73 -3.47 -6.92
C LEU A 82 13.69 -4.22 -7.86
N ASP A 83 13.24 -5.30 -8.49
CA ASP A 83 14.04 -6.17 -9.38
C ASP A 83 14.39 -5.46 -10.70
N ALA A 84 13.60 -4.45 -11.09
CA ALA A 84 13.87 -3.53 -12.20
C ALA A 84 15.23 -2.81 -12.12
N ARG A 85 15.95 -2.95 -11.00
CA ARG A 85 17.22 -2.30 -10.70
C ARG A 85 18.45 -3.19 -10.90
N SER A 86 18.31 -4.41 -11.43
CA SER A 86 19.42 -5.34 -11.73
C SER A 86 19.96 -5.20 -13.15
#